data_AF-A0A7S3NYJ4-F1
#
_entry.id   AF-A0A7S3NYJ4-F1
#
_cell.length_a   1.000
_cell.length_b   1.000
_cell.length_c   1.000
_cell.angle_alpha   90.00
_cell.angle_beta   90.00
_cell.angle_gamma   90.00
#
_symmetry.space_group_name_H-M   'P 1'
#
loop_
_entity.id
_entity.type
_entity.pdbx_description
1 polymer ?
#
loop_
_entity_poly.entity_id
_entity_poly.type
_entity_poly.pdbx_seq_one_letter_code
_entity_poly.pdbx_strand_id
1 'polypeptide(L)'
;GKFNGAVGNFNAHVVTFPDIDWEELAQSFVESLGIEYNPYSTQIEPHDSLAQISNAFSLANTILIDFARDMWGYISLAYFKQQTVAGEVGSSTMPHKVNPINFENGEGNLGLANSVFGFFTSKLPISRFQRDLSDSTVMRNIGVAFAYSIGAYTALGRGLARIEVNKETVLEELDSHYELLAEVVQTVMRKYELENPYEKLKEFTRGKTVTQEDFTKFIDSLSLPEDEKE
;
A
#
# COMPACT_ATOMS: atom_id res chain seq x y z
N GLY A 1 3.71 8.20 26.50
CA GLY A 1 3.41 7.44 27.74
C GLY A 1 3.22 8.41 28.89
N LYS A 2 2.46 8.07 29.93
CA LYS A 2 2.13 9.01 31.01
C LYS A 2 2.25 8.39 32.39
N PHE A 3 2.50 9.22 33.40
CA PHE A 3 2.48 8.82 34.81
C PHE A 3 2.12 10.01 35.70
N ASN A 4 0.84 10.22 36.01
CA ASN A 4 0.35 11.41 36.72
C ASN A 4 -0.86 11.14 37.65
N GLY A 5 -0.99 9.89 38.09
CA GLY A 5 -1.96 9.47 39.11
C GLY A 5 -3.41 9.38 38.61
N ALA A 6 -4.34 9.50 39.58
CA ALA A 6 -5.74 9.12 39.41
C ALA A 6 -6.52 9.93 38.37
N VAL A 7 -6.18 11.22 38.16
CA VAL A 7 -6.90 12.11 37.23
C VAL A 7 -5.97 13.07 36.49
N GLY A 8 -4.66 12.83 36.51
CA GLY A 8 -3.70 13.64 35.76
C GLY A 8 -2.89 14.66 36.55
N ASN A 9 -3.14 14.82 37.86
CA ASN A 9 -2.65 15.98 38.63
C ASN A 9 -1.78 15.60 39.84
N PHE A 10 -1.28 14.37 39.93
CA PHE A 10 -0.41 13.93 41.03
C PHE A 10 -0.99 14.05 42.46
N ASN A 11 -2.29 14.32 42.64
CA ASN A 11 -2.92 14.64 43.94
C ASN A 11 -2.42 13.81 45.14
N ALA A 12 -2.44 12.47 45.03
CA ALA A 12 -2.00 11.58 46.11
C ALA A 12 -0.50 11.68 46.40
N HIS A 13 0.30 11.89 45.35
CA HIS A 13 1.75 11.99 45.44
C HIS A 13 2.16 13.28 46.16
N VAL A 14 1.61 14.42 45.74
CA VAL A 14 1.90 15.73 46.34
C VAL A 14 1.45 15.79 47.81
N VAL A 15 0.33 15.15 48.17
CA VAL A 15 -0.10 15.08 49.58
C VAL A 15 0.83 14.22 50.44
N THR A 16 1.36 13.13 49.88
CA THR A 16 2.20 12.18 50.64
C THR A 16 3.65 12.66 50.72
N PHE A 17 4.17 13.24 49.65
CA PHE A 17 5.53 13.76 49.54
C PHE A 17 5.51 15.09 48.79
N PRO A 18 5.28 16.21 49.51
CA PRO A 18 5.14 17.52 48.90
C PRO A 18 6.44 18.11 48.36
N ASP A 19 7.59 17.64 48.86
CA ASP A 19 8.91 18.18 48.52
C ASP A 19 9.54 17.53 47.26
N ILE A 20 8.86 16.55 46.65
CA ILE A 20 9.32 15.87 45.42
C ILE A 20 8.74 16.59 44.21
N ASP A 21 9.60 16.91 43.24
CA ASP A 21 9.15 17.31 41.90
C ASP A 21 8.61 16.09 41.15
N TRP A 22 7.30 15.91 41.23
CA TRP A 22 6.61 14.77 40.63
C TRP A 22 6.52 14.84 39.11
N GLU A 23 6.59 16.04 38.52
CA GLU A 23 6.58 16.20 37.07
C GLU A 23 7.92 15.77 36.49
N GLU A 24 9.04 16.22 37.07
CA GLU A 24 10.39 15.81 36.68
C GLU A 24 10.60 14.30 36.89
N LEU A 25 10.15 13.76 38.03
CA LEU A 25 10.23 12.32 38.30
C LEU A 25 9.39 11.51 37.31
N ALA A 26 8.16 11.95 37.00
CA ALA A 26 7.30 11.26 36.05
C ALA A 26 7.89 11.24 34.63
N GLN A 27 8.44 12.36 34.18
CA GLN A 27 9.15 12.44 32.91
C GLN A 27 10.33 11.47 32.89
N SER A 28 11.21 11.58 33.89
CA SER A 28 12.40 10.73 34.01
C SER A 28 12.03 9.24 34.03
N PHE A 29 10.98 8.88 34.76
CA PHE A 29 10.48 7.51 34.83
C PHE A 29 9.97 7.02 33.47
N VAL A 30 9.10 7.77 32.80
CA VAL A 30 8.53 7.37 31.50
C VAL A 30 9.62 7.26 30.44
N GLU A 31 10.55 8.23 30.39
CA GLU A 31 11.65 8.23 29.44
C GLU A 31 12.67 7.13 29.72
N SER A 32 12.87 6.73 30.99
CA SER A 32 13.71 5.57 31.35
C SER A 32 13.21 4.25 30.75
N LEU A 33 11.93 4.17 30.36
CA LEU A 33 11.32 3.02 29.69
C LEU A 33 11.48 3.08 28.16
N GLY A 34 12.12 4.12 27.62
CA GLY A 34 12.25 4.37 26.18
C GLY A 34 10.97 4.88 25.52
N ILE A 35 10.08 5.50 26.29
CA ILE A 35 8.78 6.02 25.83
C ILE A 35 8.81 7.54 25.91
N GLU A 36 8.29 8.23 24.88
CA GLU A 36 8.10 9.68 24.91
C GLU A 36 7.09 10.08 25.99
N TYR A 37 7.41 11.08 26.82
CA TYR A 37 6.56 11.51 27.91
C TYR A 37 5.39 12.39 27.43
N ASN A 38 4.19 12.06 27.90
CA ASN A 38 2.99 12.87 27.72
C ASN A 38 2.62 13.52 29.06
N PRO A 39 2.90 14.82 29.26
CA PRO A 39 2.66 15.52 30.52
C PRO A 39 1.17 15.73 30.81
N TYR A 40 0.33 15.82 29.77
CA TYR A 40 -1.08 16.15 29.92
C TYR A 40 -1.96 14.96 29.57
N SER A 41 -2.54 14.36 30.61
CA SER A 41 -3.50 13.28 30.44
C SER A 41 -4.60 13.38 31.49
N THR A 42 -5.72 12.74 31.24
CA THR A 42 -6.70 12.46 32.30
C THR A 42 -6.24 11.21 33.07
N GLN A 43 -7.18 10.38 33.48
CA GLN A 43 -6.85 9.12 34.13
C GLN A 43 -6.22 8.10 33.18
N ILE A 44 -6.45 8.21 31.88
CA ILE A 44 -5.86 7.37 30.82
C ILE A 44 -4.85 8.17 29.98
N GLU A 45 -3.99 7.48 29.24
CA GLU A 45 -3.32 8.07 28.07
C GLU A 45 -4.39 8.29 26.97
N PRO A 46 -4.39 9.41 26.24
CA PRO A 46 -5.47 9.75 25.31
C PRO A 46 -5.57 8.85 24.07
N HIS A 47 -4.62 7.95 23.83
CA HIS A 47 -4.58 7.01 22.71
C HIS A 47 -4.40 7.63 21.32
N ASP A 48 -4.10 8.93 21.22
CA ASP A 48 -3.85 9.63 19.95
C ASP A 48 -2.66 9.03 19.19
N SER A 49 -1.59 8.67 19.92
CA SER A 49 -0.42 8.01 19.34
C SER A 49 -0.77 6.65 18.73
N LEU A 50 -1.65 5.88 19.38
CA LEU A 50 -2.11 4.59 18.87
C LEU A 50 -3.01 4.76 17.63
N ALA A 51 -3.82 5.82 17.58
CA ALA A 51 -4.59 6.18 16.38
C ALA A 51 -3.66 6.56 15.21
N GLN A 52 -2.61 7.33 15.47
CA GLN A 52 -1.60 7.68 14.46
C GLN A 52 -0.87 6.44 13.93
N ILE A 53 -0.42 5.54 14.82
CA ILE A 53 0.18 4.25 14.43
C ILE A 53 -0.81 3.43 13.58
N SER A 54 -2.06 3.31 14.02
CA SER A 54 -3.10 2.55 13.31
C SER A 54 -3.35 3.09 11.90
N ASN A 55 -3.36 4.41 11.72
CA ASN A 55 -3.48 5.05 10.40
C ASN A 55 -2.25 4.79 9.52
N ALA A 56 -1.04 4.90 10.09
CA ALA A 56 0.18 4.63 9.35
C ALA A 56 0.24 3.19 8.81
N PHE A 57 -0.11 2.21 9.66
CA PHE A 57 -0.24 0.82 9.23
C PHE A 57 -1.36 0.62 8.22
N SER A 58 -2.51 1.28 8.39
CA SER A 58 -3.61 1.18 7.42
C SER A 58 -3.21 1.69 6.03
N LEU A 59 -2.45 2.79 5.95
CA LEU A 59 -1.93 3.32 4.70
C LEU A 59 -0.92 2.37 4.05
N ALA A 60 0.03 1.84 4.82
CA ALA A 60 0.98 0.84 4.33
C ALA A 60 0.27 -0.41 3.80
N ASN A 61 -0.74 -0.90 4.53
CA ASN A 61 -1.57 -2.02 4.09
C ASN A 61 -2.34 -1.70 2.80
N THR A 62 -2.86 -0.48 2.63
CA THR A 62 -3.56 -0.07 1.40
C THR A 62 -2.64 -0.12 0.18
N ILE A 63 -1.38 0.32 0.32
CA ILE A 63 -0.36 0.19 -0.74
C ILE A 63 -0.14 -1.29 -1.07
N LEU A 64 -0.08 -2.16 -0.07
CA LEU A 64 0.11 -3.59 -0.28
C LEU A 64 -1.13 -4.31 -0.85
N ILE A 65 -2.34 -3.80 -0.59
CA ILE A 65 -3.56 -4.27 -1.24
C ILE A 65 -3.51 -3.95 -2.74
N ASP A 66 -3.12 -2.73 -3.10
CA ASP A 66 -2.97 -2.31 -4.49
C ASP A 66 -1.94 -3.18 -5.22
N PHE A 67 -0.77 -3.36 -4.59
CA PHE A 67 0.25 -4.28 -5.08
C PHE A 67 -0.26 -5.73 -5.26
N ALA A 68 -1.03 -6.26 -4.30
CA ALA A 68 -1.58 -7.61 -4.40
C ALA A 68 -2.54 -7.76 -5.59
N ARG A 69 -3.35 -6.72 -5.87
CA ARG A 69 -4.29 -6.67 -7.00
C ARG A 69 -3.56 -6.55 -8.33
N ASP A 70 -2.54 -5.72 -8.42
CA ASP A 70 -1.73 -5.59 -9.63
C ASP A 70 -1.01 -6.90 -9.93
N MET A 71 -0.40 -7.54 -8.93
CA MET A 71 0.23 -8.84 -9.10
C MET A 71 -0.77 -9.91 -9.54
N TRP A 72 -1.98 -9.93 -8.95
CA TRP A 72 -3.06 -10.79 -9.40
C TRP A 72 -3.40 -10.55 -10.87
N GLY A 73 -3.51 -9.28 -11.29
CA GLY A 73 -3.79 -8.88 -12.66
C GLY A 73 -2.70 -9.30 -13.64
N TYR A 74 -1.44 -9.02 -13.33
CA TYR A 74 -0.30 -9.43 -14.15
C TYR A 74 -0.16 -10.95 -14.28
N ILE A 75 -0.52 -11.72 -13.24
CA ILE A 75 -0.58 -13.19 -13.33
C ILE A 75 -1.75 -13.62 -14.23
N SER A 76 -2.90 -12.96 -14.14
CA SER A 76 -4.07 -13.22 -15.01
C SER A 76 -3.76 -12.96 -16.49
N LEU A 77 -2.98 -11.91 -16.77
CA LEU A 77 -2.45 -11.56 -18.11
C LEU A 77 -1.26 -12.44 -18.55
N ALA A 78 -0.85 -13.40 -17.72
CA ALA A 78 0.30 -14.27 -17.96
C ALA A 78 1.66 -13.55 -18.11
N TYR A 79 1.78 -12.29 -17.66
CA TYR A 79 3.06 -11.58 -17.57
C TYR A 79 3.98 -12.20 -16.53
N PHE A 80 3.38 -12.79 -15.50
CA PHE A 80 4.08 -13.61 -14.53
C PHE A 80 3.54 -15.03 -14.53
N LYS A 81 4.47 -15.98 -14.49
CA LYS A 81 4.23 -17.39 -14.16
C LYS A 81 4.51 -17.60 -12.68
N GLN A 82 3.89 -18.63 -12.12
CA GLN A 82 4.11 -19.05 -10.73
C GLN A 82 4.82 -20.39 -10.71
N GLN A 83 5.92 -20.48 -9.95
CA GLN A 83 6.62 -21.73 -9.69
C GLN A 83 5.72 -22.68 -8.90
N THR A 84 5.56 -23.91 -9.42
CA THR A 84 4.80 -24.95 -8.74
C THR A 84 5.71 -25.74 -7.79
N VAL A 85 5.20 -26.05 -6.60
CA VAL A 85 5.87 -26.96 -5.67
C VAL A 85 5.29 -28.35 -5.85
N ALA A 86 6.17 -29.36 -5.97
CA ALA A 86 5.73 -30.75 -6.11
C ALA A 86 4.81 -31.15 -4.93
N GLY A 87 3.60 -31.62 -5.26
CA GLY A 87 2.59 -32.03 -4.27
C GLY A 87 1.57 -30.95 -3.87
N GLU A 88 1.73 -29.70 -4.31
CA GLU A 88 0.68 -28.68 -4.13
C GLU A 88 -0.53 -28.94 -5.06
N VAL A 89 -1.73 -28.85 -4.49
CA VAL A 89 -3.00 -28.96 -5.24
C VAL A 89 -3.54 -27.56 -5.47
N GLY A 90 -3.48 -27.07 -6.72
CA GLY A 90 -3.98 -25.74 -7.06
C GLY A 90 -5.51 -25.64 -7.21
N SER A 91 -6.18 -26.74 -7.59
CA SER A 91 -7.64 -26.86 -7.60
C SER A 91 -8.06 -28.32 -7.39
N SER A 92 -9.14 -28.54 -6.65
CA SER A 92 -9.68 -29.87 -6.36
C SER A 92 -10.26 -30.60 -7.59
N THR A 93 -10.59 -29.86 -8.66
CA THR A 93 -11.24 -30.41 -9.87
C THR A 93 -10.49 -30.09 -11.16
N MET A 94 -9.60 -29.09 -11.17
CA MET A 94 -8.85 -28.65 -12.35
C MET A 94 -7.34 -28.80 -12.11
N PRO A 95 -6.74 -29.96 -12.45
CA PRO A 95 -5.36 -30.28 -12.08
C PRO A 95 -4.29 -29.39 -12.72
N HIS A 96 -4.64 -28.64 -13.78
CA HIS A 96 -3.73 -27.71 -14.45
C HIS A 96 -3.71 -26.31 -13.82
N LYS A 97 -4.62 -26.00 -12.87
CA LYS A 97 -4.74 -24.64 -12.31
C LYS A 97 -3.63 -24.33 -11.32
N VAL A 98 -2.99 -23.18 -11.52
CA VAL A 98 -2.08 -22.53 -10.57
C VAL A 98 -2.64 -21.14 -10.29
N ASN A 99 -3.26 -20.95 -9.12
CA ASN A 99 -3.92 -19.68 -8.75
C ASN A 99 -2.98 -18.82 -7.88
N PRO A 100 -3.07 -17.48 -7.96
CA PRO A 100 -2.26 -16.55 -7.15
C PRO A 100 -2.74 -16.45 -5.68
N ILE A 101 -2.96 -17.60 -5.02
CA ILE A 101 -3.61 -17.70 -3.71
C ILE A 101 -2.91 -16.92 -2.59
N ASN A 102 -1.59 -16.73 -2.72
CA ASN A 102 -0.81 -15.98 -1.75
C ASN A 102 -1.12 -14.48 -1.80
N PHE A 103 -1.34 -13.94 -2.99
CA PHE A 103 -1.73 -12.53 -3.17
C PHE A 103 -3.18 -12.31 -2.74
N GLU A 104 -4.08 -13.23 -3.10
CA GLU A 104 -5.49 -13.19 -2.67
C GLU A 104 -5.63 -13.29 -1.14
N ASN A 105 -4.85 -14.17 -0.50
CA ASN A 105 -4.80 -14.29 0.96
C ASN A 105 -4.24 -13.00 1.60
N GLY A 106 -3.18 -12.43 1.03
CA GLY A 106 -2.61 -11.17 1.45
C GLY A 106 -3.63 -10.04 1.41
N GLU A 107 -4.28 -9.84 0.27
CA GLU A 107 -5.33 -8.83 0.07
C GLU A 107 -6.44 -8.94 1.13
N GLY A 108 -7.00 -10.14 1.31
CA GLY A 108 -8.10 -10.35 2.25
C GLY A 108 -7.72 -10.04 3.71
N ASN A 109 -6.53 -10.46 4.14
CA ASN A 109 -6.06 -10.19 5.49
C ASN A 109 -5.74 -8.71 5.72
N LEU A 110 -5.18 -8.00 4.74
CA LEU A 110 -4.95 -6.56 4.84
C LEU A 110 -6.26 -5.77 4.97
N GLY A 111 -7.32 -6.19 4.27
CA GLY A 111 -8.66 -5.61 4.43
C GLY A 111 -9.22 -5.76 5.84
N LEU A 112 -9.04 -6.95 6.45
CA LEU A 112 -9.41 -7.19 7.85
C LEU A 112 -8.56 -6.35 8.81
N ALA A 113 -7.24 -6.29 8.60
CA ALA A 113 -6.34 -5.47 9.41
C ALA A 113 -6.77 -4.00 9.41
N ASN A 114 -7.04 -3.43 8.22
CA ASN A 114 -7.45 -2.03 8.07
C ASN A 114 -8.80 -1.75 8.72
N SER A 115 -9.73 -2.70 8.68
CA SER A 115 -11.03 -2.56 9.35
C SER A 115 -10.85 -2.43 10.87
N VAL A 116 -9.95 -3.21 11.46
CA VAL A 116 -9.65 -3.16 12.91
C VAL A 116 -8.86 -1.90 13.27
N PHE A 117 -7.83 -1.53 12.48
CA PHE A 117 -7.08 -0.29 12.70
C PHE A 117 -7.96 0.96 12.58
N GLY A 118 -8.84 1.03 11.59
CA GLY A 118 -9.80 2.14 11.44
C GLY A 118 -10.78 2.23 12.62
N PHE A 119 -11.18 1.10 13.20
CA PHE A 119 -11.96 1.09 14.44
C PHE A 119 -11.16 1.65 15.63
N PHE A 120 -9.88 1.30 15.78
CA PHE A 120 -9.04 1.85 16.85
C PHE A 120 -8.89 3.37 16.73
N THR A 121 -8.59 3.87 15.53
CA THR A 121 -8.47 5.31 15.26
C THR A 121 -9.74 6.08 15.64
N SER A 122 -10.92 5.56 15.31
CA SER A 122 -12.19 6.26 15.55
C SER A 122 -12.71 6.11 16.98
N LYS A 123 -12.37 5.02 17.69
CA LYS A 123 -12.96 4.69 18.99
C LYS A 123 -12.08 5.01 20.19
N LEU A 124 -10.76 4.79 20.13
CA LEU A 124 -9.90 4.84 21.32
C LEU A 124 -9.69 6.25 21.87
N PRO A 125 -9.51 7.30 21.05
CA PRO A 125 -9.31 8.66 21.56
C PRO A 125 -10.53 9.30 22.25
N ILE A 126 -11.69 8.65 22.18
CA ILE A 126 -12.95 9.17 22.73
C ILE A 126 -13.30 8.44 24.02
N SER A 127 -13.24 9.15 25.14
CA SER A 127 -13.59 8.66 26.47
C SER A 127 -14.39 9.71 27.24
N ARG A 128 -15.46 9.32 27.92
CA ARG A 128 -16.33 10.26 28.64
C ARG A 128 -15.63 10.84 29.88
N PHE A 129 -15.66 12.17 30.03
CA PHE A 129 -15.07 12.89 31.18
C PHE A 129 -13.58 12.50 31.41
N GLN A 130 -13.18 12.18 32.65
CA GLN A 130 -11.80 11.79 32.97
C GLN A 130 -11.44 10.38 32.50
N ARG A 131 -12.44 9.51 32.30
CA ARG A 131 -12.46 8.32 31.46
C ARG A 131 -13.78 7.56 31.62
N ASP A 132 -14.14 6.79 30.62
CA ASP A 132 -14.91 5.55 30.80
C ASP A 132 -14.02 4.32 30.53
N LEU A 133 -14.51 3.12 30.82
CA LEU A 133 -13.72 1.89 30.78
C LEU A 133 -13.87 1.09 29.47
N SER A 134 -14.49 1.66 28.43
CA SER A 134 -14.72 0.97 27.17
C SER A 134 -13.43 0.70 26.39
N ASP A 135 -12.39 1.51 26.58
CA ASP A 135 -11.06 1.31 26.01
C ASP A 135 -10.38 0.04 26.54
N SER A 136 -10.60 -0.33 27.80
CA SER A 136 -9.98 -1.49 28.45
C SER A 136 -10.20 -2.82 27.70
N THR A 137 -11.42 -3.09 27.21
CA THR A 137 -11.67 -4.30 26.41
C THR A 137 -11.15 -4.17 24.98
N VAL A 138 -11.20 -2.96 24.42
CA VAL A 138 -10.74 -2.70 23.04
C VAL A 138 -9.23 -2.83 22.92
N MET A 139 -8.46 -2.30 23.89
CA MET A 139 -6.99 -2.40 23.89
C MET A 139 -6.47 -3.85 23.95
N ARG A 140 -7.27 -4.81 24.43
CA ARG A 140 -6.93 -6.25 24.39
C ARG A 140 -6.89 -6.81 22.97
N ASN A 141 -7.40 -6.06 22.00
CA ASN A 141 -7.46 -6.44 20.59
C ASN A 141 -6.37 -5.78 19.74
N ILE A 142 -5.47 -4.97 20.30
CA ILE A 142 -4.39 -4.32 19.53
C ILE A 142 -3.64 -5.34 18.67
N GLY A 143 -3.28 -6.49 19.27
CA GLY A 143 -2.60 -7.57 18.56
C GLY A 143 -3.39 -8.20 17.40
N VAL A 144 -4.71 -8.08 17.36
CA VAL A 144 -5.56 -8.65 16.29
C VAL A 144 -5.29 -7.97 14.96
N ALA A 145 -5.22 -6.64 14.93
CA ALA A 145 -4.93 -5.89 13.70
C ALA A 145 -3.53 -6.25 13.16
N PHE A 146 -2.54 -6.28 14.06
CA PHE A 146 -1.17 -6.67 13.71
C PHE A 146 -1.06 -8.12 13.27
N ALA A 147 -1.83 -9.04 13.85
CA ALA A 147 -1.82 -10.45 13.45
C ALA A 147 -2.31 -10.64 12.00
N TYR A 148 -3.39 -9.95 11.61
CA TYR A 148 -3.85 -9.93 10.22
C TYR A 148 -2.77 -9.35 9.28
N SER A 149 -2.17 -8.22 9.64
CA SER A 149 -1.07 -7.62 8.87
C SER A 149 0.11 -8.57 8.68
N ILE A 150 0.62 -9.19 9.76
CA ILE A 150 1.76 -10.12 9.68
C ILE A 150 1.42 -11.35 8.83
N GLY A 151 0.20 -11.89 8.98
CA GLY A 151 -0.29 -12.99 8.15
C GLY A 151 -0.28 -12.62 6.66
N ALA A 152 -0.77 -11.42 6.33
CA ALA A 152 -0.76 -10.92 4.97
C ALA A 152 0.66 -10.72 4.42
N TYR A 153 1.56 -10.08 5.18
CA TYR A 153 2.94 -9.83 4.74
C TYR A 153 3.67 -11.14 4.46
N THR A 154 3.42 -12.15 5.30
CA THR A 154 3.97 -13.50 5.11
C THR A 154 3.42 -14.14 3.83
N ALA A 155 2.12 -14.03 3.56
CA ALA A 155 1.52 -14.55 2.34
C ALA A 155 2.07 -13.84 1.09
N LEU A 156 2.11 -12.51 1.08
CA LEU A 156 2.67 -11.71 -0.02
C LEU A 156 4.14 -12.06 -0.28
N GLY A 157 4.95 -12.21 0.77
CA GLY A 157 6.35 -12.63 0.63
C GLY A 157 6.50 -14.02 0.01
N ARG A 158 5.63 -14.97 0.37
CA ARG A 158 5.59 -16.31 -0.27
C ARG A 158 5.15 -16.23 -1.73
N GLY A 159 4.19 -15.35 -2.06
CA GLY A 159 3.77 -15.09 -3.44
C GLY A 159 4.92 -14.58 -4.28
N LEU A 160 5.59 -13.51 -3.83
CA LEU A 160 6.75 -12.91 -4.47
C LEU A 160 7.88 -13.90 -4.74
N ALA A 161 8.19 -14.76 -3.76
CA ALA A 161 9.25 -15.76 -3.91
C ALA A 161 8.99 -16.81 -5.01
N ARG A 162 7.76 -16.90 -5.53
CA ARG A 162 7.35 -17.87 -6.56
C ARG A 162 7.12 -17.25 -7.93
N ILE A 163 7.35 -15.95 -8.09
CA ILE A 163 7.08 -15.24 -9.34
C ILE A 163 8.24 -15.39 -10.33
N GLU A 164 7.89 -15.68 -11.59
CA GLU A 164 8.81 -15.70 -12.72
C GLU A 164 8.25 -14.84 -13.86
N VAL A 165 9.05 -13.92 -14.38
CA VAL A 165 8.65 -13.05 -15.51
C VAL A 165 8.52 -13.89 -16.79
N ASN A 166 7.38 -13.79 -17.46
CA ASN A 166 7.15 -14.37 -18.76
C ASN A 166 7.52 -13.38 -19.87
N LYS A 167 8.83 -13.22 -20.11
CA LYS A 167 9.35 -12.22 -21.06
C LYS A 167 8.79 -12.37 -22.47
N GLU A 168 8.57 -13.60 -22.92
CA GLU A 168 8.02 -13.90 -24.25
C GLU A 168 6.64 -13.26 -24.41
N THR A 169 5.69 -13.56 -23.54
CA THR A 169 4.34 -12.97 -23.59
C THR A 169 4.35 -11.44 -23.46
N VAL A 170 5.22 -10.89 -22.61
CA VAL A 170 5.32 -9.43 -22.46
C VAL A 170 5.83 -8.78 -23.76
N LEU A 171 6.84 -9.37 -24.41
CA LEU A 171 7.38 -8.86 -25.67
C LEU A 171 6.38 -9.02 -26.82
N GLU A 172 5.70 -10.16 -26.90
CA GLU A 172 4.66 -10.41 -27.90
C GLU A 172 3.51 -9.40 -27.78
N GLU A 173 3.09 -9.06 -26.56
CA GLU A 173 2.05 -8.05 -26.38
C GLU A 173 2.54 -6.65 -26.78
N LEU A 174 3.77 -6.26 -26.40
CA LEU A 174 4.36 -5.00 -26.85
C LEU A 174 4.45 -4.91 -28.38
N ASP A 175 4.86 -6.00 -29.05
CA ASP A 175 4.93 -6.09 -30.51
C ASP A 175 3.55 -6.04 -31.18
N SER A 176 2.46 -6.23 -30.42
CA SER A 176 1.10 -6.12 -30.95
C SER A 176 0.47 -4.72 -30.77
N HIS A 177 1.15 -3.81 -30.06
CA HIS A 177 0.62 -2.50 -29.66
C HIS A 177 1.48 -1.32 -30.14
N TYR A 178 1.75 -1.25 -31.45
CA TYR A 178 2.53 -0.16 -32.05
C TYR A 178 1.90 1.23 -31.84
N GLU A 179 0.59 1.34 -31.58
CA GLU A 179 -0.08 2.59 -31.23
C GLU A 179 0.55 3.32 -30.03
N LEU A 180 1.28 2.61 -29.16
CA LEU A 180 2.02 3.21 -28.05
C LEU A 180 3.15 4.15 -28.52
N LEU A 181 3.70 3.95 -29.72
CA LEU A 181 4.71 4.82 -30.31
C LEU A 181 4.16 6.20 -30.70
N ALA A 182 2.84 6.36 -30.73
CA ALA A 182 2.18 7.61 -31.09
C ALA A 182 2.66 8.81 -30.27
N GLU A 183 2.90 8.63 -28.97
CA GLU A 183 3.38 9.71 -28.09
C GLU A 183 4.76 10.21 -28.51
N VAL A 184 5.68 9.28 -28.81
CA VAL A 184 7.05 9.60 -29.23
C VAL A 184 7.03 10.31 -30.57
N VAL A 185 6.31 9.77 -31.56
CA VAL A 185 6.20 10.39 -32.89
C VAL A 185 5.59 11.79 -32.80
N GLN A 186 4.54 11.98 -32.00
CA GLN A 186 3.94 13.30 -31.78
C GLN A 186 4.97 14.29 -31.20
N THR A 187 5.79 13.82 -30.27
CA THR A 187 6.79 14.63 -29.59
C THR A 187 7.91 15.05 -30.54
N VAL A 188 8.37 14.16 -31.41
CA VAL A 188 9.32 14.48 -32.49
C VAL A 188 8.71 15.48 -33.47
N MET A 189 7.47 15.29 -33.91
CA MET A 189 6.77 16.25 -34.76
C MET A 189 6.70 17.65 -34.13
N ARG A 190 6.48 17.73 -32.81
CA ARG A 190 6.50 19.01 -32.08
C ARG A 190 7.89 19.64 -32.02
N LYS A 191 8.95 18.84 -31.82
CA LYS A 191 10.35 19.29 -31.84
C LYS A 191 10.70 19.99 -33.16
N TYR A 192 10.14 19.53 -34.28
CA TYR A 192 10.33 20.11 -35.62
C TYR A 192 9.22 21.07 -36.06
N GLU A 193 8.35 21.50 -35.13
CA GLU A 193 7.29 22.48 -35.40
C GLU A 193 6.31 22.09 -36.53
N LEU A 194 6.09 20.79 -36.73
CA LEU A 194 5.08 20.32 -37.70
C LEU A 194 3.68 20.77 -37.25
N GLU A 195 2.84 21.17 -38.22
CA GLU A 195 1.47 21.59 -37.92
C GLU A 195 0.60 20.43 -37.43
N ASN A 196 -0.22 20.73 -36.42
CA ASN A 196 -1.24 19.86 -35.82
C ASN A 196 -0.79 18.41 -35.52
N PRO A 197 0.32 18.15 -34.79
CA PRO A 197 0.84 16.80 -34.59
C PRO A 197 -0.13 15.83 -33.93
N TYR A 198 -0.84 16.30 -32.89
CA TYR A 198 -1.80 15.49 -32.14
C TYR A 198 -2.98 15.05 -33.01
N GLU A 199 -3.57 15.96 -33.81
CA GLU A 199 -4.73 15.61 -34.64
C GLU A 199 -4.32 14.66 -35.77
N LYS A 200 -3.15 14.85 -36.39
CA LYS A 200 -2.61 13.90 -37.39
C LYS A 200 -2.45 12.49 -36.82
N LEU A 201 -1.90 12.36 -35.61
CA LEU A 201 -1.73 11.06 -34.95
C LEU A 201 -3.04 10.46 -34.47
N LYS A 202 -3.96 11.27 -33.97
CA LYS A 202 -5.29 10.84 -33.56
C LYS A 202 -6.10 10.31 -34.74
N GLU A 203 -6.04 10.93 -35.92
CA GLU A 203 -6.68 10.41 -37.14
C GLU A 203 -6.04 9.09 -37.61
N PHE A 204 -4.73 8.95 -37.40
CA PHE A 204 -3.98 7.77 -37.75
C PHE A 204 -4.28 6.58 -36.82
N THR A 205 -4.32 6.77 -35.50
CA THR A 205 -4.41 5.65 -34.52
C THR A 205 -5.80 5.37 -33.98
N ARG A 206 -6.71 6.36 -33.92
CA ARG A 206 -7.96 6.21 -33.15
C ARG A 206 -8.90 5.16 -33.75
N GLY A 207 -9.15 4.10 -33.00
CA GLY A 207 -10.07 3.02 -33.36
C GLY A 207 -9.54 2.08 -34.45
N LYS A 208 -8.24 2.11 -34.73
CA LYS A 208 -7.57 1.25 -35.71
C LYS A 208 -6.47 0.48 -34.99
N THR A 209 -6.30 -0.80 -35.36
CA THR A 209 -5.08 -1.53 -35.04
C THR A 209 -4.02 -1.07 -36.03
N VAL A 210 -2.89 -0.57 -35.52
CA VAL A 210 -1.82 -0.03 -36.34
C VAL A 210 -0.67 -1.02 -36.34
N THR A 211 -0.21 -1.42 -37.53
CA THR A 211 0.94 -2.32 -37.66
C THR A 211 2.24 -1.53 -37.68
N GLN A 212 3.37 -2.22 -37.51
CA GLN A 212 4.70 -1.64 -37.72
C GLN A 212 4.80 -0.95 -39.09
N GLU A 213 4.34 -1.62 -40.16
CA GLU A 213 4.40 -1.08 -41.52
C GLU A 213 3.57 0.20 -41.68
N ASP A 214 2.42 0.28 -41.01
CA ASP A 214 1.59 1.49 -41.04
C ASP A 214 2.32 2.66 -40.37
N PHE A 215 3.00 2.41 -39.25
CA PHE A 215 3.80 3.43 -38.56
C PHE A 215 4.99 3.89 -39.40
N THR A 216 5.72 2.97 -40.03
CA THR A 216 6.83 3.33 -40.93
C THR A 216 6.34 4.21 -42.07
N LYS A 217 5.24 3.83 -42.74
CA LYS A 217 4.64 4.65 -43.82
C LYS A 217 4.19 6.02 -43.31
N PHE A 218 3.65 6.09 -42.09
CA PHE A 218 3.26 7.36 -41.49
C PHE A 218 4.48 8.26 -41.24
N ILE A 219 5.54 7.73 -40.63
CA ILE A 219 6.80 8.45 -40.35
C ILE A 219 7.46 8.94 -41.65
N ASP A 220 7.51 8.08 -42.68
CA ASP A 220 8.07 8.42 -43.99
C ASP A 220 7.35 9.60 -44.65
N SER A 221 6.04 9.72 -44.42
CA SER A 221 5.20 10.80 -44.94
C SER A 221 5.43 12.14 -44.22
N LEU A 222 6.07 12.15 -43.06
CA LEU A 222 6.32 13.36 -42.29
C LEU A 222 7.46 14.17 -42.93
N SER A 223 7.34 15.50 -42.88
CA SER A 223 8.38 16.43 -43.30
C SER A 223 9.47 16.56 -42.23
N LEU A 224 10.15 15.46 -41.93
CA LEU A 224 11.26 15.37 -40.97
C LEU A 224 12.59 15.09 -41.70
N PRO A 225 13.75 15.43 -41.11
CA PRO A 225 15.06 14.97 -41.60
C PRO A 225 15.13 13.45 -41.65
N GLU A 226 15.80 12.87 -42.64
CA GLU A 226 15.91 11.40 -42.78
C GLU A 226 16.59 10.75 -41.56
N ASP A 227 17.62 11.37 -40.99
CA ASP A 227 18.27 10.90 -39.76
C ASP A 227 17.32 10.82 -38.54
N GLU A 228 16.17 11.50 -38.55
CA GLU A 228 15.16 11.43 -37.49
C GLU A 228 14.01 10.46 -37.83
N LYS A 229 13.95 9.95 -39.07
CA LYS A 229 12.99 8.94 -39.50
C LYS A 229 13.54 7.52 -39.34
N GLU A 230 14.85 7.33 -39.53
CA GLU A 230 15.58 6.07 -39.26
C GLU A 230 15.63 5.74 -37.76
#